data_AF-A0A9N8Z5U4-F1
#
_entry.id   AF-A0A9N8Z5U4-F1
#
_cell.length_a   1.000
_cell.length_b   1.000
_cell.length_c   1.000
_cell.angle_alpha   90.00
_cell.angle_beta   90.00
_cell.angle_gamma   90.00
#
_symmetry.space_group_name_H-M   'P 1'
#
loop_
_entity.id
_entity.type
_entity.pdbx_description
1 polymer ?
#
loop_
_entity_poly.entity_id
_entity_poly.type
_entity_poly.pdbx_seq_one_letter_code
_entity_poly.pdbx_strand_id
1 'polypeptide(L)'
;MGTELASIGSNEGLKSLLYDGDIIRKYRQEVAKLKNEASKLRDLLGVDLEKLPELLNDKKLIDILTTQTTIELFMLTDEVTKLNSEKCELNSEKDKLKTEIIDLQEERQQAAKTTDSLNQEIIKLKANLTELEETKNNLESNVEERKKVLEQEFNELKTELEVKKKTLELNINEQLETKKSLEQDITKLEANLEEHRKNLESIASKQLEREKLLENANKIKKELKDREEKKLESDRKMKEIEEKLKNKNIKVKELENQLTGIESKKNVLEVNKKGLQEAYLKYGWFKDEKYRGTAQQLIPPLRQNIRDIECQLKEFVAIENELSEAKKEIEKLKEQKIHEDEFSVALKNDIREYKEKFNNAQEDLKKKDILIDELRKELQQEKNNREIVELSREKGNLEKLSSSTRVKVAERNLQGYLEMLNFEDERTKETAKNYLNRILNDIELDALLNGPKRIEEIDQKLSKSV
;
A
#
# COMPACT_ATOMS: atom_id res chain seq x y z
N MET A 1 -198.21 -17.62 -11.52
CA MET A 1 -198.71 -18.67 -10.59
C MET A 1 -198.03 -19.98 -10.98
N GLY A 2 -197.78 -20.95 -10.10
CA GLY A 2 -198.27 -21.07 -8.72
C GLY A 2 -199.32 -22.16 -8.58
N THR A 3 -199.08 -23.08 -7.63
CA THR A 3 -200.03 -23.74 -6.70
C THR A 3 -201.29 -24.47 -7.20
N GLU A 4 -201.85 -25.25 -6.26
CA GLU A 4 -203.23 -25.79 -6.24
C GLU A 4 -203.54 -26.89 -7.30
N LEU A 5 -203.90 -28.13 -6.97
CA LEU A 5 -204.68 -28.71 -5.86
C LEU A 5 -206.13 -28.19 -5.76
N ALA A 6 -207.06 -29.16 -5.69
CA ALA A 6 -208.45 -29.02 -5.23
C ALA A 6 -209.51 -28.36 -6.16
N SER A 7 -210.38 -29.24 -6.68
CA SER A 7 -211.78 -29.32 -6.22
C SER A 7 -212.79 -28.25 -6.61
N ILE A 8 -213.78 -28.69 -7.42
CA ILE A 8 -215.25 -28.44 -7.29
C ILE A 8 -215.74 -26.99 -7.33
N GLY A 9 -216.68 -26.73 -8.25
CA GLY A 9 -217.56 -25.55 -8.22
C GLY A 9 -218.69 -25.69 -9.24
N SER A 10 -219.85 -26.23 -8.81
CA SER A 10 -220.94 -26.66 -9.68
C SER A 10 -222.15 -25.70 -9.70
N ASN A 11 -222.59 -25.29 -10.91
CA ASN A 11 -223.94 -24.79 -11.26
C ASN A 11 -224.44 -23.51 -10.55
N GLU A 12 -225.55 -22.83 -10.93
CA GLU A 12 -226.56 -23.02 -12.01
C GLU A 12 -226.47 -21.91 -13.11
N GLY A 13 -227.30 -21.80 -14.16
CA GLY A 13 -228.57 -22.45 -14.52
C GLY A 13 -228.90 -22.38 -16.03
N LEU A 14 -230.16 -22.08 -16.44
CA LEU A 14 -230.64 -22.29 -17.83
C LEU A 14 -231.31 -21.10 -18.58
N LYS A 15 -230.90 -20.95 -19.87
CA LYS A 15 -231.51 -20.28 -21.08
C LYS A 15 -231.03 -18.84 -21.44
N SER A 16 -230.75 -18.47 -22.71
CA SER A 16 -230.45 -19.27 -23.95
C SER A 16 -229.84 -18.43 -25.11
N LEU A 17 -228.64 -18.81 -25.58
CA LEU A 17 -228.05 -18.61 -26.94
C LEU A 17 -228.07 -17.22 -27.65
N LEU A 18 -226.96 -16.45 -27.60
CA LEU A 18 -226.17 -15.93 -28.77
C LEU A 18 -225.00 -15.00 -28.36
N TYR A 19 -223.97 -14.88 -29.23
CA TYR A 19 -222.93 -13.82 -29.35
C TYR A 19 -221.51 -13.91 -28.70
N ASP A 20 -220.81 -15.05 -28.82
CA ASP A 20 -219.39 -15.26 -28.44
C ASP A 20 -218.32 -14.85 -29.51
N GLY A 21 -218.55 -13.81 -30.32
CA GLY A 21 -217.74 -13.55 -31.53
C GLY A 21 -216.32 -12.99 -31.34
N ASP A 22 -216.14 -11.98 -30.48
CA ASP A 22 -215.00 -11.05 -30.62
C ASP A 22 -213.71 -11.45 -29.89
N ILE A 23 -213.79 -12.26 -28.84
CA ILE A 23 -212.61 -12.64 -28.02
C ILE A 23 -211.66 -13.56 -28.80
N ILE A 24 -212.20 -14.48 -29.60
CA ILE A 24 -211.43 -15.47 -30.38
C ILE A 24 -210.51 -14.79 -31.42
N ARG A 25 -210.87 -13.60 -31.91
CA ARG A 25 -210.07 -12.87 -32.92
C ARG A 25 -208.76 -12.33 -32.37
N LYS A 26 -208.71 -11.89 -31.10
CA LYS A 26 -207.48 -11.37 -30.47
C LYS A 26 -206.40 -12.45 -30.32
N TYR A 27 -206.76 -13.59 -29.74
CA TYR A 27 -205.79 -14.69 -29.50
C TYR A 27 -205.12 -15.19 -30.80
N ARG A 28 -205.82 -15.19 -31.94
CA ARG A 28 -205.22 -15.57 -33.23
C ARG A 28 -204.11 -14.62 -33.70
N GLN A 29 -204.22 -13.32 -33.42
CA GLN A 29 -203.17 -12.36 -33.79
C GLN A 29 -201.90 -12.52 -32.94
N GLU A 30 -202.04 -12.97 -31.70
CA GLU A 30 -200.93 -13.13 -30.75
C GLU A 30 -200.09 -14.37 -31.06
N VAL A 31 -200.74 -15.51 -31.37
CA VAL A 31 -200.08 -16.74 -31.85
C VAL A 31 -199.29 -16.48 -33.14
N ALA A 32 -199.78 -15.61 -34.04
CA ALA A 32 -199.07 -15.26 -35.27
C ALA A 32 -197.76 -14.49 -35.02
N LYS A 33 -197.70 -13.63 -33.98
CA LYS A 33 -196.47 -12.93 -33.59
C LYS A 33 -195.42 -13.90 -33.05
N LEU A 34 -195.81 -14.74 -32.08
CA LEU A 34 -194.92 -15.73 -31.46
C LEU A 34 -194.34 -16.70 -32.50
N LYS A 35 -195.13 -17.08 -33.51
CA LYS A 35 -194.66 -17.94 -34.62
C LYS A 35 -193.58 -17.27 -35.47
N ASN A 36 -193.65 -15.95 -35.68
CA ASN A 36 -192.62 -15.19 -36.40
C ASN A 36 -191.34 -15.00 -35.57
N GLU A 37 -191.45 -14.77 -34.26
CA GLU A 37 -190.28 -14.68 -33.36
C GLU A 37 -189.55 -16.03 -33.24
N ALA A 38 -190.29 -17.13 -33.16
CA ALA A 38 -189.70 -18.48 -33.19
C ALA A 38 -188.95 -18.79 -34.49
N SER A 39 -189.40 -18.25 -35.64
CA SER A 39 -188.66 -18.35 -36.90
C SER A 39 -187.36 -17.56 -36.85
N LYS A 40 -187.41 -16.28 -36.45
CA LYS A 40 -186.21 -15.42 -36.35
C LYS A 40 -185.15 -16.00 -35.41
N LEU A 41 -185.57 -16.58 -34.28
CA LEU A 41 -184.65 -17.23 -33.33
C LEU A 41 -184.01 -18.49 -33.92
N ARG A 42 -184.75 -19.27 -34.72
CA ARG A 42 -184.19 -20.42 -35.46
C ARG A 42 -183.15 -19.97 -36.49
N ASP A 43 -183.45 -18.93 -37.26
CA ASP A 43 -182.57 -18.44 -38.32
C ASP A 43 -181.26 -17.87 -37.73
N LEU A 44 -181.34 -17.15 -36.60
CA LEU A 44 -180.17 -16.70 -35.83
C LEU A 44 -179.32 -17.87 -35.31
N LEU A 45 -179.96 -18.86 -34.66
CA LEU A 45 -179.26 -20.05 -34.14
C LEU A 45 -178.59 -20.88 -35.24
N GLY A 46 -179.17 -20.92 -36.45
CA GLY A 46 -178.56 -21.59 -37.61
C GLY A 46 -177.21 -20.97 -38.01
N VAL A 47 -177.17 -19.65 -38.14
CA VAL A 47 -175.96 -18.89 -38.54
C VAL A 47 -174.84 -18.99 -37.50
N ASP A 48 -175.18 -19.04 -36.21
CA ASP A 48 -174.17 -19.18 -35.15
C ASP A 48 -173.63 -20.61 -34.99
N LEU A 49 -174.44 -21.63 -35.31
CA LEU A 49 -174.01 -23.03 -35.34
C LEU A 49 -173.06 -23.35 -36.51
N GLU A 50 -173.24 -22.70 -37.67
CA GLU A 50 -172.37 -22.89 -38.84
C GLU A 50 -170.94 -22.35 -38.62
N LYS A 51 -170.74 -21.36 -37.75
CA LYS A 51 -169.42 -20.75 -37.46
C LYS A 51 -168.61 -21.47 -36.38
N LEU A 52 -169.26 -22.32 -35.58
CA LEU A 52 -168.60 -23.03 -34.47
C LEU A 52 -167.42 -23.92 -34.92
N PRO A 53 -167.48 -24.64 -36.07
CA PRO A 53 -166.37 -25.46 -36.56
C PRO A 53 -165.16 -24.62 -37.00
N GLU A 54 -165.37 -23.46 -37.63
CA GLU A 54 -164.28 -22.56 -38.06
C GLU A 54 -163.52 -22.02 -36.84
N LEU A 55 -164.24 -21.47 -35.85
CA LEU A 55 -163.63 -20.96 -34.61
C LEU A 55 -162.88 -22.05 -33.82
N LEU A 56 -163.35 -23.30 -33.85
CA LEU A 56 -162.65 -24.43 -33.25
C LEU A 56 -161.37 -24.80 -34.01
N ASN A 57 -161.34 -24.59 -35.33
CA ASN A 57 -160.19 -24.86 -36.17
C ASN A 57 -159.13 -23.74 -36.06
N ASP A 58 -159.56 -22.48 -36.04
CA ASP A 58 -158.71 -21.32 -35.74
C ASP A 58 -158.06 -21.46 -34.37
N LYS A 59 -158.81 -21.88 -33.36
CA LYS A 59 -158.24 -22.17 -32.03
C LYS A 59 -157.14 -23.23 -32.10
N LYS A 60 -157.36 -24.35 -32.80
CA LYS A 60 -156.33 -25.39 -32.97
C LYS A 60 -155.09 -24.86 -33.70
N LEU A 61 -155.27 -24.02 -34.71
CA LEU A 61 -154.17 -23.40 -35.45
C LEU A 61 -153.38 -22.45 -34.55
N ILE A 62 -154.06 -21.64 -33.74
CA ILE A 62 -153.45 -20.77 -32.72
C ILE A 62 -152.70 -21.60 -31.68
N ASP A 63 -153.28 -22.69 -31.16
CA ASP A 63 -152.61 -23.58 -30.20
C ASP A 63 -151.32 -24.20 -30.80
N ILE A 64 -151.34 -24.61 -32.08
CA ILE A 64 -150.17 -25.13 -32.80
C ILE A 64 -149.10 -24.05 -33.00
N LEU A 65 -149.48 -22.87 -33.52
CA LEU A 65 -148.55 -21.75 -33.74
C LEU A 65 -147.95 -21.26 -32.41
N THR A 66 -148.75 -21.20 -31.35
CA THR A 66 -148.28 -20.86 -29.99
C THR A 66 -147.27 -21.89 -29.49
N THR A 67 -147.52 -23.17 -29.74
CA THR A 67 -146.58 -24.25 -29.38
C THR A 67 -145.27 -24.15 -30.17
N GLN A 68 -145.33 -23.92 -31.49
CA GLN A 68 -144.16 -23.71 -32.34
C GLN A 68 -143.34 -22.49 -31.88
N THR A 69 -144.00 -21.35 -31.68
CA THR A 69 -143.36 -20.12 -31.18
C THR A 69 -142.73 -20.34 -29.80
N THR A 70 -143.36 -21.14 -28.94
CA THR A 70 -142.81 -21.50 -27.62
C THR A 70 -141.55 -22.36 -27.74
N ILE A 71 -141.51 -23.29 -28.69
CA ILE A 71 -140.33 -24.12 -28.97
C ILE A 71 -139.20 -23.27 -29.56
N GLU A 72 -139.49 -22.39 -30.51
CA GLU A 72 -138.51 -21.46 -31.09
C GLU A 72 -137.94 -20.49 -30.04
N LEU A 73 -138.79 -19.92 -29.17
CA LEU A 73 -138.35 -19.11 -28.04
C LEU A 73 -137.49 -19.90 -27.06
N PHE A 74 -137.78 -21.18 -26.81
CA PHE A 74 -136.95 -22.04 -25.97
C PHE A 74 -135.57 -22.30 -26.60
N MET A 75 -135.52 -22.64 -27.90
CA MET A 75 -134.26 -22.85 -28.62
C MET A 75 -133.41 -21.56 -28.67
N LEU A 76 -134.02 -20.41 -28.96
CA LEU A 76 -133.34 -19.11 -28.95
C LEU A 76 -132.86 -18.74 -27.55
N THR A 77 -133.61 -19.10 -26.50
CA THR A 77 -133.18 -18.89 -25.10
C THR A 77 -131.94 -19.74 -24.79
N ASP A 78 -131.90 -21.00 -25.24
CA ASP A 78 -130.76 -21.91 -25.03
C ASP A 78 -129.52 -21.50 -25.84
N GLU A 79 -129.70 -20.98 -27.06
CA GLU A 79 -128.60 -20.39 -27.84
C GLU A 79 -128.06 -19.11 -27.18
N VAL A 80 -128.95 -18.26 -26.64
CA VAL A 80 -128.56 -17.05 -25.91
C VAL A 80 -127.86 -17.38 -24.59
N THR A 81 -128.27 -18.40 -23.84
CA THR A 81 -127.54 -18.81 -22.62
C THR A 81 -126.16 -19.36 -22.98
N LYS A 82 -126.05 -20.19 -24.01
CA LYS A 82 -124.78 -20.75 -24.49
C LYS A 82 -123.80 -19.67 -24.95
N LEU A 83 -124.24 -18.75 -25.81
CA LEU A 83 -123.42 -17.62 -26.27
C LEU A 83 -122.99 -16.70 -25.12
N ASN A 84 -123.82 -16.55 -24.08
CA ASN A 84 -123.43 -15.82 -22.88
C ASN A 84 -122.38 -16.56 -22.05
N SER A 85 -122.42 -17.90 -21.93
CA SER A 85 -121.33 -18.67 -21.30
C SER A 85 -120.02 -18.55 -22.08
N GLU A 86 -120.03 -18.73 -23.41
CA GLU A 86 -118.83 -18.58 -24.26
C GLU A 86 -118.24 -17.16 -24.14
N LYS A 87 -119.09 -16.13 -24.10
CA LYS A 87 -118.68 -14.74 -23.86
C LYS A 87 -118.07 -14.51 -22.47
N CYS A 88 -118.58 -15.17 -21.44
CA CYS A 88 -118.00 -15.12 -20.09
C CYS A 88 -116.63 -15.81 -20.03
N GLU A 89 -116.47 -16.96 -20.69
CA GLU A 89 -115.20 -17.68 -20.80
C GLU A 89 -114.14 -16.85 -21.56
N LEU A 90 -114.50 -16.30 -22.73
CA LEU A 90 -113.62 -15.42 -23.51
C LEU A 90 -113.21 -14.14 -22.76
N ASN A 91 -114.10 -13.58 -21.93
CA ASN A 91 -113.72 -12.45 -21.06
C ASN A 91 -112.74 -12.90 -19.97
N SER A 92 -112.94 -14.08 -19.36
CA SER A 92 -111.99 -14.62 -18.37
C SER A 92 -110.61 -14.92 -18.98
N GLU A 93 -110.56 -15.47 -20.19
CA GLU A 93 -109.31 -15.71 -20.92
C GLU A 93 -108.63 -14.39 -21.30
N LYS A 94 -109.39 -13.41 -21.82
CA LYS A 94 -108.89 -12.06 -22.12
C LYS A 94 -108.29 -11.38 -20.90
N ASP A 95 -108.92 -11.50 -19.73
CA ASP A 95 -108.40 -10.90 -18.49
C ASP A 95 -107.12 -11.61 -18.01
N LYS A 96 -107.02 -12.94 -18.15
CA LYS A 96 -105.79 -13.71 -17.86
C LYS A 96 -104.64 -13.32 -18.81
N LEU A 97 -104.89 -13.26 -20.11
CA LEU A 97 -103.89 -12.83 -21.11
C LEU A 97 -103.47 -11.38 -20.86
N LYS A 98 -104.38 -10.52 -20.40
CA LYS A 98 -104.07 -9.14 -20.04
C LYS A 98 -103.15 -9.06 -18.80
N THR A 99 -103.32 -9.93 -17.80
CA THR A 99 -102.38 -10.03 -16.67
C THR A 99 -101.01 -10.57 -17.12
N GLU A 100 -100.98 -11.63 -17.92
CA GLU A 100 -99.73 -12.21 -18.43
C GLU A 100 -98.92 -11.21 -19.28
N ILE A 101 -99.59 -10.39 -20.09
CA ILE A 101 -98.96 -9.29 -20.84
C ILE A 101 -98.35 -8.22 -19.92
N ILE A 102 -98.95 -7.96 -18.74
CA ILE A 102 -98.40 -7.01 -17.76
C ILE A 102 -97.16 -7.62 -17.10
N ASP A 103 -97.25 -8.86 -16.62
CA ASP A 103 -96.14 -9.56 -15.97
C ASP A 103 -94.92 -9.66 -16.91
N LEU A 104 -95.13 -10.05 -18.17
CA LEU A 104 -94.08 -10.09 -19.20
C LEU A 104 -93.49 -8.71 -19.52
N GLN A 105 -94.26 -7.62 -19.40
CA GLN A 105 -93.74 -6.26 -19.55
C GLN A 105 -92.87 -5.85 -18.36
N GLU A 106 -93.22 -6.25 -17.15
CA GLU A 106 -92.41 -6.01 -15.95
C GLU A 106 -91.10 -6.80 -15.98
N GLU A 107 -91.15 -8.10 -16.32
CA GLU A 107 -89.95 -8.93 -16.54
C GLU A 107 -89.03 -8.32 -17.61
N ARG A 108 -89.60 -7.89 -18.75
CA ARG A 108 -88.84 -7.22 -19.82
C ARG A 108 -88.18 -5.92 -19.34
N GLN A 109 -88.88 -5.11 -18.55
CA GLN A 109 -88.29 -3.89 -17.98
C GLN A 109 -87.16 -4.20 -16.99
N GLN A 110 -87.29 -5.25 -16.20
CA GLN A 110 -86.25 -5.67 -15.26
C GLN A 110 -85.02 -6.24 -15.99
N ALA A 111 -85.23 -7.04 -17.03
CA ALA A 111 -84.17 -7.56 -17.90
C ALA A 111 -83.44 -6.44 -18.67
N ALA A 112 -84.15 -5.37 -19.08
CA ALA A 112 -83.51 -4.20 -19.67
C ALA A 112 -82.57 -3.50 -18.67
N LYS A 113 -83.03 -3.24 -17.43
CA LYS A 113 -82.21 -2.62 -16.38
C LYS A 113 -80.95 -3.42 -16.03
N THR A 114 -81.06 -4.76 -15.96
CA THR A 114 -79.88 -5.61 -15.70
C THR A 114 -78.91 -5.60 -16.88
N THR A 115 -79.43 -5.61 -18.12
CA THR A 115 -78.62 -5.49 -19.34
C THR A 115 -77.86 -4.16 -19.39
N ASP A 116 -78.52 -3.04 -19.08
CA ASP A 116 -77.87 -1.72 -19.02
C ASP A 116 -76.78 -1.66 -17.93
N SER A 117 -77.02 -2.25 -16.75
CA SER A 117 -76.02 -2.32 -15.67
C SER A 117 -74.80 -3.13 -16.09
N LEU A 118 -75.01 -4.30 -16.71
CA LEU A 118 -73.92 -5.16 -17.19
C LEU A 118 -73.13 -4.47 -18.32
N ASN A 119 -73.80 -3.74 -19.20
CA ASN A 119 -73.14 -2.96 -20.25
C ASN A 119 -72.24 -1.86 -19.65
N GLN A 120 -72.68 -1.16 -18.60
CA GLN A 120 -71.82 -0.19 -17.89
C GLN A 120 -70.62 -0.85 -17.21
N GLU A 121 -70.79 -2.05 -16.64
CA GLU A 121 -69.69 -2.80 -16.03
C GLU A 121 -68.68 -3.28 -17.09
N ILE A 122 -69.15 -3.78 -18.24
CA ILE A 122 -68.30 -4.12 -19.39
C ILE A 122 -67.50 -2.91 -19.89
N ILE A 123 -68.09 -1.71 -19.93
CA ILE A 123 -67.39 -0.47 -20.31
C ILE A 123 -66.28 -0.15 -19.30
N LYS A 124 -66.56 -0.21 -17.99
CA LYS A 124 -65.56 0.02 -16.93
C LYS A 124 -64.42 -1.00 -16.97
N LEU A 125 -64.73 -2.28 -17.12
CA LEU A 125 -63.73 -3.35 -17.21
C LEU A 125 -62.83 -3.20 -18.45
N LYS A 126 -63.38 -2.75 -19.59
CA LYS A 126 -62.58 -2.44 -20.78
C LYS A 126 -61.61 -1.28 -20.55
N ALA A 127 -62.06 -0.19 -19.91
CA ALA A 127 -61.21 0.95 -19.58
C ALA A 127 -60.06 0.55 -18.63
N ASN A 128 -60.38 -0.18 -17.56
CA ASN A 128 -59.37 -0.70 -16.63
C ASN A 128 -58.35 -1.63 -17.33
N LEU A 129 -58.80 -2.44 -18.29
CA LEU A 129 -57.92 -3.33 -19.04
C LEU A 129 -56.96 -2.55 -19.95
N THR A 130 -57.42 -1.48 -20.62
CA THR A 130 -56.53 -0.61 -21.39
C THR A 130 -55.50 0.12 -20.51
N GLU A 131 -55.88 0.62 -19.33
CA GLU A 131 -54.94 1.21 -18.37
C GLU A 131 -53.90 0.20 -17.85
N LEU A 132 -54.31 -1.05 -17.63
CA LEU A 132 -53.42 -2.15 -17.24
C LEU A 132 -52.45 -2.54 -18.36
N GLU A 133 -52.87 -2.50 -19.63
CA GLU A 133 -52.00 -2.73 -20.78
C GLU A 133 -50.96 -1.59 -20.94
N GLU A 134 -51.37 -0.33 -20.80
CA GLU A 134 -50.44 0.81 -20.82
C GLU A 134 -49.41 0.76 -19.67
N THR A 135 -49.86 0.51 -18.44
CA THR A 135 -48.96 0.39 -17.28
C THR A 135 -48.01 -0.80 -17.41
N LYS A 136 -48.47 -1.94 -17.93
CA LYS A 136 -47.60 -3.09 -18.27
C LYS A 136 -46.52 -2.69 -19.27
N ASN A 137 -46.89 -2.09 -20.40
CA ASN A 137 -45.94 -1.70 -21.45
C ASN A 137 -44.88 -0.70 -20.94
N ASN A 138 -45.31 0.26 -20.11
CA ASN A 138 -44.41 1.22 -19.46
C ASN A 138 -43.42 0.53 -18.49
N LEU A 139 -43.89 -0.46 -17.71
CA LEU A 139 -43.03 -1.24 -16.81
C LEU A 139 -42.02 -2.11 -17.60
N GLU A 140 -42.45 -2.77 -18.69
CA GLU A 140 -41.56 -3.55 -19.55
C GLU A 140 -40.46 -2.67 -20.18
N SER A 141 -40.81 -1.46 -20.64
CA SER A 141 -39.83 -0.48 -21.15
C SER A 141 -38.84 -0.04 -20.07
N ASN A 142 -39.32 0.33 -18.88
CA ASN A 142 -38.49 0.77 -17.76
C ASN A 142 -37.52 -0.32 -17.28
N VAL A 143 -37.95 -1.59 -17.28
CA VAL A 143 -37.09 -2.73 -16.91
C VAL A 143 -35.97 -2.93 -17.93
N GLU A 144 -36.27 -2.89 -19.22
CA GLU A 144 -35.26 -3.08 -20.27
C GLU A 144 -34.28 -1.90 -20.36
N GLU A 145 -34.74 -0.67 -20.11
CA GLU A 145 -33.86 0.50 -19.97
C GLU A 145 -32.95 0.38 -18.74
N ARG A 146 -33.51 0.04 -17.56
CA ARG A 146 -32.71 -0.11 -16.33
C ARG A 146 -31.67 -1.23 -16.45
N LYS A 147 -32.00 -2.32 -17.14
CA LYS A 147 -31.09 -3.42 -17.45
C LYS A 147 -29.91 -2.96 -18.30
N LYS A 148 -30.14 -2.16 -19.36
CA LYS A 148 -29.06 -1.59 -20.19
C LYS A 148 -28.13 -0.69 -19.40
N VAL A 149 -28.68 0.17 -18.54
CA VAL A 149 -27.88 1.04 -17.65
C VAL A 149 -27.01 0.21 -16.70
N LEU A 150 -27.58 -0.80 -16.03
CA LEU A 150 -26.82 -1.68 -15.13
C LEU A 150 -25.73 -2.49 -15.85
N GLU A 151 -26.00 -2.92 -17.09
CA GLU A 151 -25.03 -3.65 -17.92
C GLU A 151 -23.89 -2.72 -18.39
N GLN A 152 -24.17 -1.44 -18.64
CA GLN A 152 -23.15 -0.43 -18.90
C GLN A 152 -22.30 -0.14 -17.64
N GLU A 153 -22.93 0.20 -16.51
CA GLU A 153 -22.26 0.47 -15.22
C GLU A 153 -21.34 -0.70 -14.81
N PHE A 154 -21.79 -1.94 -14.98
CA PHE A 154 -21.00 -3.14 -14.69
C PHE A 154 -19.77 -3.27 -15.60
N ASN A 155 -19.91 -2.98 -16.89
CA ASN A 155 -18.79 -3.05 -17.84
C ASN A 155 -17.77 -1.93 -17.58
N GLU A 156 -18.22 -0.71 -17.27
CA GLU A 156 -17.35 0.41 -16.88
C GLU A 156 -16.53 0.06 -15.62
N LEU A 157 -17.18 -0.37 -14.54
CA LEU A 157 -16.52 -0.82 -13.30
C LEU A 157 -15.52 -1.96 -13.55
N LYS A 158 -15.85 -2.91 -14.43
CA LYS A 158 -14.95 -3.98 -14.83
C LYS A 158 -13.70 -3.45 -15.53
N THR A 159 -13.85 -2.50 -16.46
CA THR A 159 -12.69 -1.89 -17.14
C THR A 159 -11.82 -1.07 -16.20
N GLU A 160 -12.40 -0.30 -15.28
CA GLU A 160 -11.63 0.41 -14.25
C GLU A 160 -10.81 -0.54 -13.37
N LEU A 161 -11.40 -1.67 -12.97
CA LEU A 161 -10.74 -2.66 -12.12
C LEU A 161 -9.60 -3.37 -12.87
N GLU A 162 -9.77 -3.67 -14.16
CA GLU A 162 -8.73 -4.20 -15.04
C GLU A 162 -7.55 -3.21 -15.19
N VAL A 163 -7.82 -1.91 -15.33
CA VAL A 163 -6.80 -0.85 -15.38
C VAL A 163 -6.07 -0.74 -14.03
N LYS A 164 -6.81 -0.61 -12.92
CA LYS A 164 -6.24 -0.53 -11.56
C LYS A 164 -5.33 -1.72 -11.25
N LYS A 165 -5.74 -2.93 -11.65
CA LYS A 165 -4.93 -4.15 -11.54
C LYS A 165 -3.61 -4.02 -12.31
N LYS A 166 -3.64 -3.64 -13.59
CA LYS A 166 -2.43 -3.47 -14.41
C LYS A 166 -1.48 -2.39 -13.85
N THR A 167 -2.02 -1.27 -13.37
CA THR A 167 -1.21 -0.22 -12.71
C THR A 167 -0.51 -0.75 -11.47
N LEU A 168 -1.19 -1.55 -10.64
CA LEU A 168 -0.58 -2.19 -9.47
C LEU A 168 0.50 -3.22 -9.86
N GLU A 169 0.26 -4.02 -10.90
CA GLU A 169 1.25 -4.98 -11.43
C GLU A 169 2.51 -4.27 -11.94
N LEU A 170 2.37 -3.15 -12.66
CA LEU A 170 3.51 -2.32 -13.08
C LEU A 170 4.29 -1.75 -11.89
N ASN A 171 3.60 -1.12 -10.93
CA ASN A 171 4.22 -0.56 -9.72
C ASN A 171 4.99 -1.63 -8.91
N ILE A 172 4.45 -2.86 -8.81
CA ILE A 172 5.12 -3.97 -8.13
C ILE A 172 6.38 -4.38 -8.89
N ASN A 173 6.35 -4.44 -10.22
CA ASN A 173 7.52 -4.79 -11.03
C ASN A 173 8.63 -3.72 -10.92
N GLU A 174 8.27 -2.43 -10.93
CA GLU A 174 9.24 -1.35 -10.67
C GLU A 174 9.87 -1.44 -9.27
N GLN A 175 9.08 -1.78 -8.24
CA GLN A 175 9.58 -2.02 -6.89
C GLN A 175 10.51 -3.25 -6.80
N LEU A 176 10.26 -4.30 -7.59
CA LEU A 176 11.14 -5.47 -7.66
C LEU A 176 12.46 -5.16 -8.36
N GLU A 177 12.47 -4.40 -9.45
CA GLU A 177 13.71 -4.01 -10.14
C GLU A 177 14.54 -3.01 -9.33
N THR A 178 13.90 -2.04 -8.67
CA THR A 178 14.62 -1.14 -7.74
C THR A 178 15.21 -1.90 -6.55
N LYS A 179 14.47 -2.87 -5.98
CA LYS A 179 15.01 -3.77 -4.96
C LYS A 179 16.24 -4.54 -5.45
N LYS A 180 16.18 -5.19 -6.63
CA LYS A 180 17.33 -5.91 -7.19
C LYS A 180 18.57 -5.01 -7.37
N SER A 181 18.37 -3.77 -7.84
CA SER A 181 19.48 -2.82 -7.97
C SER A 181 20.11 -2.49 -6.61
N LEU A 182 19.29 -2.28 -5.58
CA LEU A 182 19.78 -1.99 -4.22
C LEU A 182 20.51 -3.19 -3.61
N GLU A 183 20.01 -4.42 -3.81
CA GLU A 183 20.69 -5.65 -3.35
C GLU A 183 22.08 -5.78 -3.99
N GLN A 184 22.21 -5.54 -5.31
CA GLN A 184 23.51 -5.53 -6.00
C GLN A 184 24.47 -4.45 -5.48
N ASP A 185 23.94 -3.32 -5.03
CA ASP A 185 24.76 -2.22 -4.49
C ASP A 185 25.23 -2.50 -3.07
N ILE A 186 24.38 -3.11 -2.24
CA ILE A 186 24.76 -3.60 -0.91
C ILE A 186 25.92 -4.61 -1.05
N THR A 187 25.82 -5.61 -1.94
CA THR A 187 26.91 -6.58 -2.13
C THR A 187 28.24 -5.94 -2.57
N LYS A 188 28.21 -4.90 -3.42
CA LYS A 188 29.41 -4.14 -3.79
C LYS A 188 29.99 -3.35 -2.62
N LEU A 189 29.13 -2.71 -1.82
CA LEU A 189 29.55 -1.96 -0.64
C LEU A 189 30.15 -2.88 0.44
N GLU A 190 29.58 -4.07 0.66
CA GLU A 190 30.10 -5.10 1.56
C GLU A 190 31.49 -5.59 1.13
N ALA A 191 31.68 -5.87 -0.17
CA ALA A 191 33.00 -6.25 -0.71
C ALA A 191 34.06 -5.16 -0.49
N ASN A 192 33.73 -3.89 -0.79
CA ASN A 192 34.64 -2.76 -0.59
C ASN A 192 34.95 -2.51 0.89
N LEU A 193 33.99 -2.71 1.80
CA LEU A 193 34.22 -2.58 3.24
C LEU A 193 35.21 -3.64 3.76
N GLU A 194 35.11 -4.87 3.25
CA GLU A 194 36.03 -5.97 3.62
C GLU A 194 37.43 -5.76 3.01
N GLU A 195 37.55 -5.13 1.85
CA GLU A 195 38.84 -4.72 1.26
C GLU A 195 39.51 -3.60 2.08
N HIS A 196 38.81 -2.50 2.35
CA HIS A 196 39.31 -1.43 3.22
C HIS A 196 39.71 -1.95 4.61
N ARG A 197 38.97 -2.90 5.17
CA ARG A 197 39.31 -3.55 6.45
C ARG A 197 40.68 -4.23 6.40
N LYS A 198 40.95 -5.04 5.38
CA LYS A 198 42.25 -5.72 5.18
C LYS A 198 43.39 -4.70 5.00
N ASN A 199 43.14 -3.62 4.26
CA ASN A 199 44.11 -2.54 4.07
C ASN A 199 44.45 -1.86 5.42
N LEU A 200 43.45 -1.59 6.27
CA LEU A 200 43.65 -1.05 7.63
C LEU A 200 44.40 -2.03 8.56
N GLU A 201 44.05 -3.32 8.56
CA GLU A 201 44.75 -4.36 9.34
C GLU A 201 46.22 -4.50 8.92
N SER A 202 46.53 -4.35 7.63
CA SER A 202 47.90 -4.33 7.09
C SER A 202 48.69 -3.09 7.53
N ILE A 203 48.07 -1.90 7.46
CA ILE A 203 48.67 -0.64 7.94
C ILE A 203 48.97 -0.71 9.45
N ALA A 204 48.02 -1.17 10.27
CA ALA A 204 48.19 -1.31 11.70
C ALA A 204 49.34 -2.28 12.06
N SER A 205 49.41 -3.41 11.36
CA SER A 205 50.48 -4.41 11.54
C SER A 205 51.86 -3.84 11.22
N LYS A 206 51.99 -3.11 10.09
CA LYS A 206 53.24 -2.43 9.70
C LYS A 206 53.64 -1.29 10.65
N GLN A 207 52.67 -0.57 11.22
CA GLN A 207 52.91 0.45 12.25
C GLN A 207 53.47 -0.17 13.55
N LEU A 208 52.92 -1.30 14.00
CA LEU A 208 53.42 -2.01 15.19
C LEU A 208 54.87 -2.51 15.01
N GLU A 209 55.23 -3.00 13.82
CA GLU A 209 56.62 -3.37 13.49
C GLU A 209 57.56 -2.16 13.53
N ARG A 210 57.13 -1.03 12.97
CA ARG A 210 57.88 0.24 12.99
C ARG A 210 58.13 0.72 14.41
N GLU A 211 57.15 0.65 15.30
CA GLU A 211 57.31 1.04 16.71
C GLU A 211 58.37 0.19 17.43
N LYS A 212 58.38 -1.13 17.21
CA LYS A 212 59.42 -2.04 17.75
C LYS A 212 60.82 -1.69 17.23
N LEU A 213 60.95 -1.37 15.94
CA LEU A 213 62.22 -0.91 15.36
C LEU A 213 62.66 0.44 15.95
N LEU A 214 61.72 1.35 16.19
CA LEU A 214 62.00 2.67 16.78
C LEU A 214 62.45 2.55 18.25
N GLU A 215 61.82 1.66 19.02
CA GLU A 215 62.25 1.35 20.39
C GLU A 215 63.67 0.76 20.40
N ASN A 216 63.98 -0.16 19.48
CA ASN A 216 65.31 -0.75 19.35
C ASN A 216 66.37 0.30 18.95
N ALA A 217 66.09 1.12 17.94
CA ALA A 217 66.98 2.22 17.53
C ALA A 217 67.26 3.20 18.68
N ASN A 218 66.26 3.49 19.52
CA ASN A 218 66.42 4.34 20.70
C ASN A 218 67.26 3.67 21.81
N LYS A 219 67.18 2.34 21.99
CA LYS A 219 68.06 1.58 22.90
C LYS A 219 69.51 1.65 22.41
N ILE A 220 69.76 1.30 21.15
CA ILE A 220 71.09 1.36 20.51
C ILE A 220 71.68 2.78 20.64
N LYS A 221 70.88 3.83 20.41
CA LYS A 221 71.31 5.23 20.53
C LYS A 221 71.77 5.62 21.95
N LYS A 222 71.08 5.14 23.00
CA LYS A 222 71.49 5.37 24.39
C LYS A 222 72.81 4.67 24.68
N GLU A 223 72.88 3.37 24.39
CA GLU A 223 74.09 2.56 24.61
C GLU A 223 75.33 3.07 23.83
N LEU A 224 75.11 3.64 22.64
CA LEU A 224 76.16 4.27 21.84
C LEU A 224 76.69 5.54 22.52
N LYS A 225 75.80 6.39 23.04
CA LYS A 225 76.18 7.59 23.81
C LYS A 225 76.98 7.22 25.06
N ASP A 226 76.53 6.22 25.82
CA ASP A 226 77.23 5.76 27.03
C ASP A 226 78.64 5.22 26.72
N ARG A 227 78.82 4.56 25.56
CA ARG A 227 80.14 4.11 25.08
C ARG A 227 81.02 5.27 24.62
N GLU A 228 80.47 6.26 23.92
CA GLU A 228 81.21 7.47 23.52
C GLU A 228 81.69 8.28 24.74
N GLU A 229 80.88 8.38 25.79
CA GLU A 229 81.27 8.99 27.07
C GLU A 229 82.39 8.20 27.77
N LYS A 230 82.28 6.86 27.83
CA LYS A 230 83.37 6.00 28.35
C LYS A 230 84.67 6.15 27.57
N LYS A 231 84.61 6.26 26.24
CA LYS A 231 85.78 6.49 25.40
C LYS A 231 86.40 7.86 25.67
N LEU A 232 85.59 8.92 25.80
CA LEU A 232 86.09 10.26 26.13
C LEU A 232 86.85 10.27 27.47
N GLU A 233 86.36 9.50 28.44
CA GLU A 233 87.02 9.35 29.74
C GLU A 233 88.32 8.52 29.66
N SER A 234 88.33 7.46 28.86
CA SER A 234 89.56 6.70 28.54
C SER A 234 90.62 7.57 27.84
N ASP A 235 90.22 8.34 26.82
CA ASP A 235 91.09 9.26 26.09
C ASP A 235 91.63 10.40 27.01
N ARG A 236 90.94 10.75 28.11
CA ARG A 236 91.45 11.66 29.16
C ARG A 236 92.50 10.99 30.04
N LYS A 237 92.23 9.79 30.56
CA LYS A 237 93.18 9.02 31.38
C LYS A 237 94.47 8.75 30.64
N MET A 238 94.38 8.40 29.35
CA MET A 238 95.54 8.24 28.48
C MET A 238 96.44 9.48 28.46
N LYS A 239 95.87 10.67 28.25
CA LYS A 239 96.63 11.93 28.26
C LYS A 239 97.28 12.20 29.61
N GLU A 240 96.59 11.91 30.72
CA GLU A 240 97.13 12.07 32.07
C GLU A 240 98.31 11.11 32.32
N ILE A 241 98.21 9.84 31.88
CA ILE A 241 99.29 8.85 31.95
C ILE A 241 100.48 9.29 31.08
N GLU A 242 100.24 9.77 29.86
CA GLU A 242 101.29 10.27 28.96
C GLU A 242 102.03 11.49 29.53
N GLU A 243 101.31 12.43 30.15
CA GLU A 243 101.90 13.60 30.81
C GLU A 243 102.71 13.20 32.05
N LYS A 244 102.19 12.29 32.89
CA LYS A 244 102.93 11.70 34.03
C LYS A 244 104.19 10.98 33.56
N LEU A 245 104.11 10.17 32.51
CA LEU A 245 105.27 9.52 31.89
C LEU A 245 106.29 10.54 31.38
N LYS A 246 105.86 11.59 30.68
CA LYS A 246 106.74 12.65 30.18
C LYS A 246 107.49 13.33 31.33
N ASN A 247 106.79 13.70 32.39
CA ASN A 247 107.37 14.38 33.55
C ASN A 247 108.31 13.46 34.35
N LYS A 248 107.94 12.19 34.58
CA LYS A 248 108.81 11.20 35.23
C LYS A 248 110.05 10.86 34.39
N ASN A 249 109.94 10.76 33.07
CA ASN A 249 111.09 10.58 32.18
C ASN A 249 112.06 11.78 32.19
N ILE A 250 111.54 13.01 32.27
CA ILE A 250 112.39 14.20 32.49
C ILE A 250 113.12 14.09 33.82
N LYS A 251 112.43 13.69 34.91
CA LYS A 251 113.04 13.53 36.23
C LYS A 251 114.09 12.41 36.27
N VAL A 252 113.86 11.28 35.60
CA VAL A 252 114.87 10.22 35.46
C VAL A 252 116.10 10.71 34.70
N LYS A 253 115.94 11.45 33.60
CA LYS A 253 117.09 12.06 32.89
C LYS A 253 117.86 13.05 33.77
N GLU A 254 117.16 13.84 34.59
CA GLU A 254 117.80 14.76 35.54
C GLU A 254 118.61 13.96 36.59
N LEU A 255 118.01 12.93 37.19
CA LEU A 255 118.67 12.06 38.17
C LEU A 255 119.85 11.29 37.54
N GLU A 256 119.76 10.83 36.29
CA GLU A 256 120.87 10.18 35.56
C GLU A 256 122.02 11.15 35.24
N ASN A 257 121.71 12.41 34.90
CA ASN A 257 122.72 13.46 34.72
C ASN A 257 123.39 13.84 36.06
N GLN A 258 122.63 13.89 37.15
CA GLN A 258 123.19 14.07 38.50
C GLN A 258 124.05 12.86 38.89
N LEU A 259 123.59 11.63 38.63
CA LEU A 259 124.29 10.41 38.96
C LEU A 259 125.62 10.30 38.21
N THR A 260 125.66 10.54 36.89
CA THR A 260 126.91 10.59 36.10
C THR A 260 127.85 11.72 36.55
N GLY A 261 127.30 12.89 36.91
CA GLY A 261 128.04 14.01 37.49
C GLY A 261 128.58 13.77 38.91
N ILE A 262 128.05 12.78 39.63
CA ILE A 262 128.56 12.33 40.94
C ILE A 262 129.44 11.09 40.79
N GLU A 263 129.19 10.21 39.82
CA GLU A 263 129.97 9.00 39.58
C GLU A 263 131.36 9.31 39.01
N SER A 264 131.47 10.34 38.17
CA SER A 264 132.75 10.95 37.81
C SER A 264 133.52 11.47 39.04
N LYS A 265 132.84 12.08 40.02
CA LYS A 265 133.46 12.48 41.29
C LYS A 265 133.82 11.26 42.15
N LYS A 266 132.95 10.25 42.25
CA LYS A 266 133.15 8.99 42.99
C LYS A 266 134.41 8.26 42.51
N ASN A 267 134.62 8.14 41.19
CA ASN A 267 135.82 7.53 40.63
C ASN A 267 137.10 8.29 41.04
N VAL A 268 137.08 9.63 40.98
CA VAL A 268 138.19 10.47 41.45
C VAL A 268 138.41 10.32 42.98
N LEU A 269 137.33 10.28 43.76
CA LEU A 269 137.37 10.11 45.22
C LEU A 269 137.82 8.71 45.65
N GLU A 270 137.52 7.67 44.88
CA GLU A 270 137.93 6.28 45.15
C GLU A 270 139.40 6.04 44.79
N VAL A 271 139.90 6.67 43.72
CA VAL A 271 141.34 6.79 43.44
C VAL A 271 142.04 7.55 44.57
N ASN A 272 141.50 8.69 45.00
CA ASN A 272 142.05 9.45 46.14
C ASN A 272 142.03 8.63 47.44
N LYS A 273 140.97 7.85 47.70
CA LYS A 273 140.86 6.96 48.87
C LYS A 273 141.90 5.84 48.83
N LYS A 274 142.14 5.21 47.68
CA LYS A 274 143.22 4.21 47.52
C LYS A 274 144.59 4.84 47.72
N GLY A 275 144.89 5.96 47.07
CA GLY A 275 146.14 6.69 47.28
C GLY A 275 146.36 7.13 48.74
N LEU A 276 145.28 7.48 49.46
CA LEU A 276 145.31 7.76 50.89
C LEU A 276 145.52 6.53 51.76
N GLN A 277 144.92 5.39 51.42
CA GLN A 277 145.16 4.11 52.11
C GLN A 277 146.61 3.65 51.90
N GLU A 278 147.14 3.78 50.68
CA GLU A 278 148.54 3.52 50.36
C GLU A 278 149.49 4.47 51.11
N ALA A 279 149.18 5.77 51.18
CA ALA A 279 149.93 6.72 52.00
C ALA A 279 149.86 6.38 53.50
N TYR A 280 148.70 5.96 54.01
CA TYR A 280 148.54 5.54 55.40
C TYR A 280 149.29 4.24 55.72
N LEU A 281 149.35 3.28 54.78
CA LEU A 281 150.21 2.09 54.86
C LEU A 281 151.70 2.47 54.83
N LYS A 282 152.08 3.46 54.01
CA LYS A 282 153.47 3.92 53.83
C LYS A 282 154.00 4.78 54.99
N TYR A 283 153.14 5.52 55.69
CA TYR A 283 153.54 6.46 56.75
C TYR A 283 152.94 6.17 58.15
N GLY A 284 151.95 5.29 58.26
CA GLY A 284 151.22 5.03 59.52
C GLY A 284 151.97 4.19 60.57
N TRP A 285 153.15 3.66 60.24
CA TRP A 285 153.96 2.81 61.13
C TRP A 285 155.27 3.46 61.62
N PHE A 286 155.45 4.77 61.41
CA PHE A 286 156.60 5.49 61.99
C PHE A 286 156.41 5.75 63.49
N LYS A 287 157.04 4.90 64.32
CA LYS A 287 157.36 5.19 65.74
C LYS A 287 158.50 6.22 65.89
N ASP A 288 158.80 6.96 64.83
CA ASP A 288 160.04 7.72 64.67
C ASP A 288 159.74 9.23 64.77
N GLU A 289 160.39 9.89 65.73
CA GLU A 289 159.96 11.20 66.24
C GLU A 289 160.06 12.32 65.20
N LYS A 290 160.89 12.12 64.17
CA LYS A 290 161.17 13.05 63.07
C LYS A 290 159.97 13.35 62.16
N TYR A 291 158.97 12.46 62.09
CA TYR A 291 157.80 12.60 61.20
C TYR A 291 156.48 12.94 61.93
N ARG A 292 156.53 13.06 63.26
CA ARG A 292 155.35 13.27 64.12
C ARG A 292 154.62 14.59 63.85
N GLY A 293 155.38 15.67 63.63
CA GLY A 293 154.81 16.99 63.33
C GLY A 293 154.08 17.05 61.98
N THR A 294 154.64 16.39 60.95
CA THR A 294 154.01 16.29 59.63
C THR A 294 152.72 15.48 59.68
N ALA A 295 152.69 14.39 60.45
CA ALA A 295 151.48 13.59 60.67
C ALA A 295 150.39 14.38 61.42
N GLN A 296 150.74 15.18 62.43
CA GLN A 296 149.78 16.01 63.16
C GLN A 296 149.15 17.12 62.30
N GLN A 297 149.85 17.65 61.30
CA GLN A 297 149.29 18.63 60.36
C GLN A 297 148.39 17.97 59.29
N LEU A 298 148.74 16.78 58.80
CA LEU A 298 148.03 16.12 57.71
C LEU A 298 146.78 15.35 58.16
N ILE A 299 146.78 14.74 59.35
CA ILE A 299 145.68 13.85 59.79
C ILE A 299 144.33 14.58 59.96
N PRO A 300 144.22 15.78 60.56
CA PRO A 300 142.92 16.43 60.75
C PRO A 300 142.22 16.85 59.44
N PRO A 301 142.88 17.49 58.45
CA PRO A 301 142.29 17.74 57.14
C PRO A 301 141.83 16.45 56.44
N LEU A 302 142.62 15.37 56.55
CA LEU A 302 142.26 14.08 55.96
C LEU A 302 141.04 13.44 56.61
N ARG A 303 140.87 13.54 57.93
CA ARG A 303 139.64 13.10 58.61
C ARG A 303 138.42 13.94 58.24
N GLN A 304 138.61 15.23 57.96
CA GLN A 304 137.52 16.08 57.47
C GLN A 304 137.12 15.66 56.05
N ASN A 305 138.08 15.55 55.13
CA ASN A 305 137.84 15.07 53.77
C ASN A 305 137.16 13.69 53.75
N ILE A 306 137.55 12.75 54.63
CA ILE A 306 136.87 11.44 54.75
C ILE A 306 135.41 11.60 55.16
N ARG A 307 135.09 12.46 56.14
CA ARG A 307 133.69 12.69 56.56
C ARG A 307 132.87 13.39 55.47
N ASP A 308 133.47 14.34 54.75
CA ASP A 308 132.80 15.03 53.65
C ASP A 308 132.52 14.05 52.48
N ILE A 309 133.45 13.12 52.20
CA ILE A 309 133.25 12.01 51.25
C ILE A 309 132.16 11.04 51.73
N GLU A 310 132.13 10.68 53.02
CA GLU A 310 131.10 9.80 53.58
C GLU A 310 129.69 10.44 53.55
N CYS A 311 129.60 11.77 53.66
CA CYS A 311 128.35 12.50 53.43
C CYS A 311 127.94 12.47 51.95
N GLN A 312 128.86 12.78 51.02
CA GLN A 312 128.59 12.75 49.58
C GLN A 312 128.21 11.34 49.07
N LEU A 313 128.77 10.27 49.67
CA LEU A 313 128.38 8.90 49.36
C LEU A 313 126.97 8.54 49.87
N LYS A 314 126.49 9.15 50.97
CA LYS A 314 125.09 8.99 51.41
C LYS A 314 124.12 9.70 50.47
N GLU A 315 124.48 10.89 49.99
CA GLU A 315 123.72 11.61 48.96
C GLU A 315 123.63 10.80 47.66
N PHE A 316 124.73 10.16 47.23
CA PHE A 316 124.74 9.25 46.08
C PHE A 316 123.77 8.07 46.24
N VAL A 317 123.80 7.38 47.39
CA VAL A 317 122.87 6.27 47.68
C VAL A 317 121.40 6.74 47.75
N ALA A 318 121.14 7.96 48.20
CA ALA A 318 119.79 8.54 48.15
C ALA A 318 119.31 8.73 46.70
N ILE A 319 120.17 9.29 45.83
CA ILE A 319 119.87 9.50 44.39
C ILE A 319 119.71 8.15 43.66
N GLU A 320 120.50 7.13 43.97
CA GLU A 320 120.33 5.76 43.43
C GLU A 320 118.97 5.16 43.80
N ASN A 321 118.52 5.36 45.06
CA ASN A 321 117.22 4.88 45.52
C ASN A 321 116.07 5.64 44.85
N GLU A 322 116.12 6.97 44.78
CA GLU A 322 115.14 7.80 44.06
C GLU A 322 115.05 7.43 42.57
N LEU A 323 116.20 7.17 41.93
CA LEU A 323 116.26 6.73 40.53
C LEU A 323 115.64 5.34 40.34
N SER A 324 115.92 4.41 41.26
CA SER A 324 115.34 3.05 41.26
C SER A 324 113.82 3.09 41.44
N GLU A 325 113.32 3.94 42.35
CA GLU A 325 111.90 4.11 42.60
C GLU A 325 111.19 4.80 41.42
N ALA A 326 111.76 5.88 40.87
CA ALA A 326 111.24 6.55 39.69
C ALA A 326 111.20 5.63 38.46
N LYS A 327 112.19 4.74 38.28
CA LYS A 327 112.18 3.72 37.21
C LYS A 327 111.08 2.68 37.41
N LYS A 328 110.82 2.22 38.64
CA LYS A 328 109.69 1.32 38.95
C LYS A 328 108.33 1.98 38.72
N GLU A 329 108.19 3.27 39.04
CA GLU A 329 106.96 4.02 38.76
C GLU A 329 106.72 4.22 37.26
N ILE A 330 107.77 4.48 36.47
CA ILE A 330 107.68 4.55 35.01
C ILE A 330 107.20 3.20 34.44
N GLU A 331 107.69 2.06 34.94
CA GLU A 331 107.24 0.76 34.43
C GLU A 331 105.76 0.51 34.73
N LYS A 332 105.30 0.80 35.96
CA LYS A 332 103.86 0.75 36.31
C LYS A 332 103.01 1.67 35.42
N LEU A 333 103.50 2.87 35.11
CA LEU A 333 102.80 3.80 34.21
C LEU A 333 102.77 3.31 32.76
N LYS A 334 103.79 2.57 32.28
CA LYS A 334 103.74 1.91 30.96
C LYS A 334 102.74 0.77 30.94
N GLU A 335 102.69 -0.08 31.97
CA GLU A 335 101.70 -1.16 32.10
C GLU A 335 100.27 -0.59 32.09
N GLN A 336 100.03 0.48 32.87
CA GLN A 336 98.76 1.21 32.84
C GLN A 336 98.45 1.80 31.46
N LYS A 337 99.45 2.36 30.77
CA LYS A 337 99.28 2.87 29.40
C LYS A 337 98.85 1.75 28.44
N ILE A 338 99.50 0.59 28.47
CA ILE A 338 99.19 -0.54 27.59
C ILE A 338 97.73 -1.00 27.79
N HIS A 339 97.30 -1.18 29.04
CA HIS A 339 95.92 -1.59 29.33
C HIS A 339 94.87 -0.55 28.91
N GLU A 340 95.15 0.74 29.08
CA GLU A 340 94.22 1.81 28.68
C GLU A 340 94.23 2.03 27.14
N ASP A 341 95.36 1.78 26.46
CA ASP A 341 95.44 1.70 24.98
C ASP A 341 94.60 0.53 24.44
N GLU A 342 94.74 -0.68 25.01
CA GLU A 342 93.93 -1.87 24.68
C GLU A 342 92.42 -1.60 24.88
N PHE A 343 92.06 -0.99 26.01
CA PHE A 343 90.68 -0.60 26.33
C PHE A 343 90.13 0.46 25.38
N SER A 344 90.94 1.47 25.01
CA SER A 344 90.57 2.48 24.02
C SER A 344 90.36 1.88 22.63
N VAL A 345 91.17 0.89 22.22
CA VAL A 345 90.99 0.14 20.96
C VAL A 345 89.71 -0.70 20.98
N ALA A 346 89.43 -1.41 22.09
CA ALA A 346 88.18 -2.15 22.26
C ALA A 346 86.95 -1.23 22.15
N LEU A 347 86.94 -0.11 22.89
CA LEU A 347 85.85 0.88 22.82
C LEU A 347 85.68 1.50 21.42
N LYS A 348 86.77 1.74 20.67
CA LYS A 348 86.69 2.22 19.28
C LYS A 348 86.01 1.20 18.36
N ASN A 349 86.27 -0.11 18.54
CA ASN A 349 85.61 -1.17 17.79
C ASN A 349 84.13 -1.30 18.16
N ASP A 350 83.81 -1.32 19.45
CA ASP A 350 82.44 -1.32 19.99
C ASP A 350 81.61 -0.15 19.43
N ILE A 351 82.13 1.08 19.49
CA ILE A 351 81.44 2.27 19.00
C ILE A 351 81.21 2.20 17.48
N ARG A 352 82.15 1.62 16.71
CA ARG A 352 81.98 1.42 15.27
C ARG A 352 80.83 0.43 14.99
N GLU A 353 80.83 -0.72 15.65
CA GLU A 353 79.78 -1.74 15.49
C GLU A 353 78.39 -1.20 15.90
N TYR A 354 78.32 -0.44 17.00
CA TYR A 354 77.07 0.20 17.43
C TYR A 354 76.61 1.32 16.49
N LYS A 355 77.52 2.07 15.86
CA LYS A 355 77.18 3.04 14.81
C LYS A 355 76.62 2.35 13.57
N GLU A 356 77.21 1.24 13.15
CA GLU A 356 76.71 0.44 12.03
C GLU A 356 75.33 -0.15 12.32
N LYS A 357 75.14 -0.76 13.49
CA LYS A 357 73.82 -1.24 13.98
C LYS A 357 72.77 -0.11 14.04
N PHE A 358 73.16 1.08 14.49
CA PHE A 358 72.26 2.24 14.54
C PHE A 358 71.88 2.73 13.14
N ASN A 359 72.84 2.82 12.21
CA ASN A 359 72.59 3.24 10.84
C ASN A 359 71.65 2.26 10.12
N ASN A 360 71.89 0.95 10.26
CA ASN A 360 71.03 -0.09 9.67
C ASN A 360 69.60 0.00 10.24
N ALA A 361 69.44 0.18 11.56
CA ALA A 361 68.14 0.39 12.17
C ALA A 361 67.43 1.68 11.69
N GLN A 362 68.18 2.76 11.40
CA GLN A 362 67.62 3.97 10.79
C GLN A 362 67.20 3.76 9.33
N GLU A 363 67.94 2.98 8.54
CA GLU A 363 67.54 2.64 7.17
C GLU A 363 66.27 1.79 7.14
N ASP A 364 66.16 0.80 8.02
CA ASP A 364 64.97 -0.05 8.08
C ASP A 364 63.73 0.70 8.57
N LEU A 365 63.91 1.68 9.48
CA LEU A 365 62.86 2.64 9.82
C LEU A 365 62.42 3.47 8.61
N LYS A 366 63.35 4.04 7.84
CA LYS A 366 63.02 4.80 6.61
C LYS A 366 62.27 3.94 5.58
N LYS A 367 62.69 2.68 5.38
CA LYS A 367 62.00 1.73 4.48
C LYS A 367 60.56 1.46 4.96
N LYS A 368 60.34 1.31 6.27
CA LYS A 368 59.01 1.11 6.86
C LYS A 368 58.14 2.39 6.80
N ASP A 369 58.73 3.57 6.99
CA ASP A 369 58.05 4.86 6.80
C ASP A 369 57.52 5.00 5.37
N ILE A 370 58.37 4.79 4.36
CA ILE A 370 58.00 4.81 2.94
C ILE A 370 56.83 3.86 2.66
N LEU A 371 56.94 2.60 3.12
CA LEU A 371 55.93 1.55 2.90
C LEU A 371 54.57 1.85 3.58
N ILE A 372 54.57 2.59 4.69
CA ILE A 372 53.35 3.02 5.38
C ILE A 372 52.72 4.21 4.63
N ASP A 373 53.52 5.15 4.15
CA ASP A 373 53.03 6.30 3.39
C ASP A 373 52.57 5.93 1.96
N GLU A 374 53.14 4.89 1.34
CA GLU A 374 52.65 4.27 0.11
C GLU A 374 51.24 3.67 0.32
N LEU A 375 51.06 2.79 1.32
CA LEU A 375 49.75 2.23 1.65
C LEU A 375 48.70 3.30 1.99
N ARG A 376 49.09 4.39 2.67
CA ARG A 376 48.20 5.52 2.95
C ARG A 376 47.77 6.26 1.68
N LYS A 377 48.67 6.40 0.69
CA LYS A 377 48.33 6.98 -0.61
C LYS A 377 47.41 6.08 -1.41
N GLU A 378 47.66 4.76 -1.44
CA GLU A 378 46.80 3.78 -2.09
C GLU A 378 45.37 3.83 -1.51
N LEU A 379 45.24 3.77 -0.17
CA LEU A 379 43.95 3.88 0.52
C LEU A 379 43.23 5.21 0.23
N GLN A 380 43.96 6.32 0.14
CA GLN A 380 43.37 7.62 -0.21
C GLN A 380 42.95 7.70 -1.68
N GLN A 381 43.71 7.07 -2.59
CA GLN A 381 43.37 7.00 -4.01
C GLN A 381 42.13 6.12 -4.24
N GLU A 382 42.03 4.99 -3.53
CA GLU A 382 40.86 4.11 -3.48
C GLU A 382 39.60 4.88 -3.05
N LYS A 383 39.71 5.68 -1.98
CA LYS A 383 38.65 6.56 -1.49
C LYS A 383 38.23 7.61 -2.54
N ASN A 384 39.18 8.28 -3.19
CA ASN A 384 38.88 9.28 -4.23
C ASN A 384 38.18 8.64 -5.45
N ASN A 385 38.63 7.46 -5.87
CA ASN A 385 38.01 6.72 -6.98
C ASN A 385 36.55 6.35 -6.67
N ARG A 386 36.25 6.00 -5.41
CA ARG A 386 34.88 5.72 -4.95
C ARG A 386 33.98 6.95 -5.01
N GLU A 387 34.46 8.10 -4.56
CA GLU A 387 33.71 9.37 -4.61
C GLU A 387 33.33 9.75 -6.06
N ILE A 388 34.25 9.52 -7.02
CA ILE A 388 33.99 9.69 -8.45
C ILE A 388 32.89 8.74 -8.96
N VAL A 389 32.87 7.48 -8.51
CA VAL A 389 31.83 6.50 -8.89
C VAL A 389 30.47 6.85 -8.30
N GLU A 390 30.41 7.29 -7.03
CA GLU A 390 29.16 7.74 -6.38
C GLU A 390 28.60 8.99 -7.09
N LEU A 391 29.42 10.00 -7.37
CA LEU A 391 29.03 11.20 -8.14
C LEU A 391 28.56 10.87 -9.57
N SER A 392 29.24 9.93 -10.25
CA SER A 392 28.84 9.48 -11.59
C SER A 392 27.47 8.81 -11.58
N ARG A 393 27.14 8.10 -10.49
CA ARG A 393 25.85 7.44 -10.29
C ARG A 393 24.73 8.43 -10.00
N GLU A 394 24.97 9.42 -9.15
CA GLU A 394 24.01 10.49 -8.88
C GLU A 394 23.68 11.28 -10.15
N LYS A 395 24.69 11.60 -10.98
CA LYS A 395 24.50 12.22 -12.30
C LYS A 395 23.54 11.42 -13.18
N GLY A 396 23.76 10.11 -13.32
CA GLY A 396 22.88 9.24 -14.12
C GLY A 396 21.44 9.14 -13.59
N ASN A 397 21.26 9.22 -12.27
CA ASN A 397 19.92 9.26 -11.66
C ASN A 397 19.21 10.60 -11.93
N LEU A 398 19.93 11.72 -11.85
CA LEU A 398 19.40 13.05 -12.17
C LEU A 398 19.02 13.18 -13.66
N GLU A 399 19.78 12.57 -14.57
CA GLU A 399 19.46 12.56 -16.01
C GLU A 399 18.20 11.74 -16.34
N LYS A 400 17.99 10.61 -15.66
CA LYS A 400 16.72 9.86 -15.72
C LYS A 400 15.54 10.70 -15.20
N LEU A 401 15.73 11.40 -14.07
CA LEU A 401 14.71 12.28 -13.50
C LEU A 401 14.38 13.45 -14.46
N SER A 402 15.39 14.06 -15.10
CA SER A 402 15.21 15.12 -16.10
C SER A 402 14.41 14.62 -17.30
N SER A 403 14.70 13.40 -17.76
CA SER A 403 14.00 12.77 -18.88
C SER A 403 12.53 12.51 -18.56
N SER A 404 12.22 11.90 -17.41
CA SER A 404 10.84 11.73 -16.91
C SER A 404 10.11 13.07 -16.75
N THR A 405 10.80 14.12 -16.27
CA THR A 405 10.19 15.45 -16.12
C THR A 405 9.83 16.07 -17.47
N ARG A 406 10.64 15.87 -18.52
CA ARG A 406 10.33 16.35 -19.88
C ARG A 406 9.10 15.64 -20.47
N VAL A 407 8.96 14.33 -20.26
CA VAL A 407 7.77 13.57 -20.65
C VAL A 407 6.51 14.14 -19.99
N LYS A 408 6.55 14.37 -18.67
CA LYS A 408 5.40 14.95 -17.92
C LYS A 408 5.02 16.38 -18.33
N VAL A 409 5.97 17.15 -18.86
CA VAL A 409 5.69 18.47 -19.46
C VAL A 409 5.06 18.33 -20.85
N ALA A 410 5.50 17.35 -21.65
CA ALA A 410 4.88 17.04 -22.93
C ALA A 410 3.43 16.55 -22.76
N GLU A 411 3.17 15.64 -21.82
CA GLU A 411 1.82 15.19 -21.43
C GLU A 411 0.90 16.37 -21.11
N ARG A 412 1.30 17.26 -20.19
CA ARG A 412 0.46 18.43 -19.81
C ARG A 412 0.16 19.37 -20.98
N ASN A 413 1.16 19.63 -21.84
CA ASN A 413 0.95 20.49 -22.99
C ASN A 413 -0.04 19.85 -23.97
N LEU A 414 0.09 18.55 -24.23
CA LEU A 414 -0.81 17.77 -25.07
C LEU A 414 -2.24 17.70 -24.49
N GLN A 415 -2.37 17.55 -23.17
CA GLN A 415 -3.65 17.63 -22.45
C GLN A 415 -4.33 18.99 -22.65
N GLY A 416 -3.57 20.08 -22.51
CA GLY A 416 -4.08 21.45 -22.74
C GLY A 416 -4.51 21.70 -24.18
N TYR A 417 -3.82 21.12 -25.17
CA TYR A 417 -4.28 21.18 -26.58
C TYR A 417 -5.59 20.42 -26.81
N LEU A 418 -5.81 19.28 -26.13
CA LEU A 418 -7.09 18.56 -26.17
C LEU A 418 -8.24 19.37 -25.55
N GLU A 419 -7.99 20.09 -24.45
CA GLU A 419 -8.99 20.93 -23.77
C GLU A 419 -9.37 22.18 -24.58
N MET A 420 -8.45 22.73 -25.40
CA MET A 420 -8.74 23.85 -26.29
C MET A 420 -9.51 23.46 -27.56
N LEU A 421 -9.56 22.17 -27.91
CA LEU A 421 -10.27 21.67 -29.09
C LEU A 421 -11.71 21.29 -28.70
N ASN A 422 -12.64 22.23 -28.90
CA ASN A 422 -14.08 22.00 -28.77
C ASN A 422 -14.58 21.03 -29.86
N PHE A 423 -14.47 19.73 -29.61
CA PHE A 423 -15.08 18.69 -30.42
C PHE A 423 -16.56 18.52 -30.05
N GLU A 424 -17.45 18.83 -30.99
CA GLU A 424 -18.92 18.69 -30.85
C GLU A 424 -19.41 17.23 -30.91
N ASP A 425 -18.58 16.32 -31.44
CA ASP A 425 -18.86 14.88 -31.55
C ASP A 425 -17.87 14.05 -30.71
N GLU A 426 -18.43 13.26 -29.78
CA GLU A 426 -17.71 12.30 -28.92
C GLU A 426 -16.85 11.32 -29.74
N ARG A 427 -17.34 10.85 -30.89
CA ARG A 427 -16.61 9.88 -31.72
C ARG A 427 -15.31 10.46 -32.27
N THR A 428 -15.34 11.73 -32.65
CA THR A 428 -14.17 12.49 -33.11
C THR A 428 -13.20 12.75 -31.95
N LYS A 429 -13.72 13.07 -30.76
CA LYS A 429 -12.96 13.30 -29.53
C LYS A 429 -12.20 12.05 -29.08
N GLU A 430 -12.85 10.89 -29.07
CA GLU A 430 -12.24 9.60 -28.71
C GLU A 430 -11.21 9.14 -29.76
N THR A 431 -11.44 9.45 -31.05
CA THR A 431 -10.46 9.20 -32.11
C THR A 431 -9.20 10.06 -31.93
N ALA A 432 -9.35 11.35 -31.61
CA ALA A 432 -8.24 12.25 -31.31
C ALA A 432 -7.42 11.79 -30.09
N LYS A 433 -8.10 11.37 -29.01
CA LYS A 433 -7.52 10.76 -27.81
C LYS A 433 -6.62 9.56 -28.15
N ASN A 434 -7.13 8.64 -28.97
CA ASN A 434 -6.40 7.44 -29.37
C ASN A 434 -5.19 7.75 -30.26
N TYR A 435 -5.28 8.79 -31.12
CA TYR A 435 -4.14 9.27 -31.90
C TYR A 435 -3.06 9.91 -31.02
N LEU A 436 -3.48 10.70 -30.01
CA LEU A 436 -2.57 11.31 -29.04
C LEU A 436 -1.85 10.31 -28.15
N ASN A 437 -2.55 9.28 -27.64
CA ASN A 437 -1.92 8.19 -26.88
C ASN A 437 -0.85 7.46 -27.73
N ARG A 438 -1.01 7.42 -29.05
CA ARG A 438 0.00 6.90 -29.97
C ARG A 438 1.23 7.80 -30.04
N ILE A 439 1.02 9.10 -30.22
CA ILE A 439 2.09 10.12 -30.25
C ILE A 439 2.85 10.17 -28.90
N LEU A 440 2.16 10.02 -27.77
CA LEU A 440 2.78 9.95 -26.44
C LEU A 440 3.65 8.70 -26.29
N ASN A 441 3.15 7.53 -26.66
CA ASN A 441 3.96 6.31 -26.70
C ASN A 441 5.18 6.44 -27.62
N ASP A 442 5.02 7.06 -28.80
CA ASP A 442 6.13 7.29 -29.75
C ASP A 442 7.18 8.27 -29.17
N ILE A 443 6.75 9.30 -28.42
CA ILE A 443 7.65 10.24 -27.72
C ILE A 443 8.38 9.58 -26.55
N GLU A 444 7.71 8.73 -25.76
CA GLU A 444 8.37 7.92 -24.73
C GLU A 444 9.38 6.95 -25.34
N LEU A 445 9.02 6.29 -26.45
CA LEU A 445 9.94 5.41 -27.19
C LEU A 445 11.15 6.17 -27.71
N ASP A 446 10.97 7.35 -28.31
CA ASP A 446 12.07 8.16 -28.86
C ASP A 446 12.98 8.72 -27.75
N ALA A 447 12.41 9.12 -26.61
CA ALA A 447 13.17 9.52 -25.43
C ALA A 447 14.01 8.37 -24.85
N LEU A 448 13.47 7.14 -24.83
CA LEU A 448 14.17 5.93 -24.38
C LEU A 448 15.23 5.44 -25.37
N LEU A 449 14.98 5.53 -26.69
CA LEU A 449 15.83 4.98 -27.74
C LEU A 449 16.91 5.95 -28.25
N ASN A 450 16.60 7.24 -28.39
CA ASN A 450 17.51 8.24 -28.95
C ASN A 450 18.13 9.20 -27.91
N GLY A 451 17.64 9.18 -26.66
CA GLY A 451 18.31 9.82 -25.53
C GLY A 451 19.81 9.46 -25.40
N PRO A 452 20.20 8.17 -25.46
CA PRO A 452 21.61 7.76 -25.40
C PRO A 452 22.49 8.31 -26.54
N LYS A 453 21.98 8.34 -27.78
CA LYS A 453 22.74 8.85 -28.94
C LYS A 453 23.05 10.34 -28.85
N ARG A 454 22.11 11.14 -28.33
CA ARG A 454 22.37 12.57 -28.09
C ARG A 454 23.41 12.82 -26.99
N ILE A 455 23.55 11.89 -26.03
CA ILE A 455 24.61 11.97 -25.02
C ILE A 455 25.97 11.68 -25.66
N GLU A 456 26.07 10.66 -26.52
CA GLU A 456 27.28 10.37 -27.31
C GLU A 456 27.73 11.58 -28.16
N GLU A 457 26.79 12.29 -28.80
CA GLU A 457 27.10 13.53 -29.55
C GLU A 457 27.51 14.71 -28.66
N ILE A 458 27.06 14.76 -27.40
CA ILE A 458 27.41 15.82 -26.45
C ILE A 458 28.77 15.53 -25.81
N ASP A 459 29.06 14.28 -25.44
CA ASP A 459 30.40 13.87 -24.98
C ASP A 459 31.44 14.03 -26.09
N GLN A 460 31.12 13.75 -27.36
CA GLN A 460 31.99 14.06 -28.51
C GLN A 460 32.18 15.58 -28.77
N LYS A 461 31.33 16.45 -28.21
CA LYS A 461 31.48 17.92 -28.28
C LYS A 461 32.26 18.45 -27.08
N LEU A 462 32.02 17.90 -25.87
CA LEU A 462 32.72 18.29 -24.65
C LEU A 462 34.19 17.82 -24.63
N SER A 463 34.47 16.61 -25.14
CA SER A 463 35.84 16.09 -25.35
C SER A 463 36.64 16.83 -26.44
N LYS A 464 36.01 17.78 -27.16
CA LYS A 464 36.68 18.70 -28.10
C LYS A 464 36.81 20.13 -27.55
N SER A 465 36.38 20.37 -26.32
CA SER A 465 36.46 21.67 -25.62
C SER A 465 37.36 21.65 -24.38
N VAL A 466 38.01 20.52 -24.11
CA VAL A 466 39.10 20.32 -23.14
C VAL A 466 40.35 19.94 -23.92
#